data_AF-A0A176EFE4-F1
#
_entry.id   AF-A0A176EFE4-F1
#
_cell.length_a   1.000
_cell.length_b   1.000
_cell.length_c   1.000
_cell.angle_alpha   90.00
_cell.angle_beta   90.00
_cell.angle_gamma   90.00
#
_symmetry.space_group_name_H-M   'P 1'
#
loop_
_entity.id
_entity.type
_entity.pdbx_description
1 polymer ?
#
loop_
_entity_poly.entity_id
_entity_poly.type
_entity_poly.pdbx_seq_one_letter_code
_entity_poly.pdbx_strand_id
1 'polypeptide(L)'
;MDHTKGLAKQTAELHSMFMSDKRIEAHPAGHSAKVLRYRTRCGQEIAVEKRVGAPVLYFTRSAAEGRIDDLSPDWLPAGRSGRNSNLNVLETFRDRPLARLRVTTLGTARKALDACVSR
;
A
#
# COMPACT_ATOMS: atom_id res chain seq x y z
N MET A 1 1.42 10.15 17.88
CA MET A 1 0.23 10.78 17.28
C MET A 1 -0.55 9.71 16.52
N ASP A 2 -1.88 9.74 16.60
CA ASP A 2 -2.72 8.84 15.81
C ASP A 2 -2.84 9.38 14.37
N HIS A 3 -2.14 8.73 13.44
CA HIS A 3 -2.09 9.14 12.03
C HIS A 3 -3.28 8.62 11.21
N THR A 4 -4.29 8.04 11.85
CA THR A 4 -5.53 7.56 11.21
C THR A 4 -6.72 8.50 11.43
N LYS A 5 -6.55 9.57 12.21
CA LYS A 5 -7.57 10.60 12.42
C LYS A 5 -7.60 11.60 11.27
N GLY A 6 -8.80 12.06 10.90
CA GLY A 6 -8.99 13.09 9.88
C GLY A 6 -8.54 12.69 8.47
N LEU A 7 -8.56 11.38 8.16
CA LEU A 7 -8.24 10.89 6.83
C LEU A 7 -9.29 11.38 5.82
N ALA A 8 -8.84 11.70 4.61
CA ALA A 8 -9.76 11.90 3.49
C ALA A 8 -10.62 10.64 3.28
N LYS A 9 -11.89 10.82 2.91
CA LYS A 9 -12.89 9.74 2.82
C LYS A 9 -12.36 8.45 2.18
N GLN A 10 -11.78 8.53 0.99
CA GLN A 10 -11.24 7.37 0.27
C GLN A 10 -10.07 6.69 1.00
N THR A 11 -9.21 7.46 1.66
CA THR A 11 -8.11 6.92 2.47
C THR A 11 -8.64 6.24 3.73
N ALA A 12 -9.68 6.81 4.36
CA ALA A 12 -10.35 6.22 5.51
C ALA A 12 -11.02 4.89 5.14
N GLU A 13 -11.76 4.85 4.02
CA GLU A 13 -12.39 3.63 3.50
C GLU A 13 -11.36 2.53 3.21
N LEU A 14 -10.22 2.87 2.59
CA LEU A 14 -9.12 1.93 2.42
C LEU A 14 -8.54 1.44 3.74
N HIS A 15 -8.32 2.36 4.69
CA HIS A 15 -7.80 1.97 5.99
C HIS A 15 -8.72 0.97 6.70
N SER A 16 -10.03 1.26 6.76
CA SER A 16 -11.04 0.38 7.35
C SER A 16 -11.10 -0.97 6.61
N MET A 17 -11.00 -0.95 5.28
CA MET A 17 -10.95 -2.16 4.46
C MET A 17 -9.77 -3.06 4.84
N PHE A 18 -8.58 -2.49 4.99
CA PHE A 18 -7.36 -3.23 5.31
C PHE A 18 -7.41 -3.78 6.73
N MET A 19 -7.87 -2.99 7.71
CA MET A 19 -7.94 -3.43 9.11
C MET A 19 -9.06 -4.43 9.38
N SER A 20 -10.04 -4.53 8.47
CA SER A 20 -11.08 -5.56 8.52
C SER A 20 -10.65 -6.87 7.85
N ASP A 21 -9.56 -6.87 7.08
CA ASP A 21 -9.03 -8.08 6.43
C ASP A 21 -8.15 -8.87 7.40
N LYS A 22 -8.54 -10.12 7.68
CA LYS A 22 -7.83 -10.99 8.64
C LYS A 22 -6.39 -11.30 8.24
N ARG A 23 -6.02 -11.15 6.97
CA ARG A 23 -4.66 -11.42 6.45
C ARG A 23 -3.71 -10.25 6.69
N ILE A 24 -4.21 -9.11 7.13
CA ILE A 24 -3.47 -7.86 7.24
C ILE A 24 -3.47 -7.40 8.68
N GLU A 25 -2.35 -6.83 9.09
CA GLU A 25 -2.17 -6.15 10.36
C GLU A 25 -1.51 -4.79 10.15
N ALA A 26 -1.61 -3.94 11.16
CA ALA A 26 -0.87 -2.69 11.19
C ALA A 26 0.63 -2.99 11.28
N HIS A 27 1.44 -2.26 10.52
CA HIS A 27 2.88 -2.47 10.53
C HIS A 27 3.51 -2.08 11.89
N PRO A 28 4.47 -2.83 12.46
CA PRO A 28 5.10 -2.51 13.74
C PRO A 28 5.77 -1.13 13.81
N ALA A 29 6.35 -0.67 12.70
CA ALA A 29 6.91 0.69 12.58
C ALA A 29 5.84 1.81 12.60
N GLY A 30 4.56 1.47 12.75
CA GLY A 30 3.45 2.40 12.83
C GLY A 30 3.15 3.13 11.52
N HIS A 31 2.01 3.80 11.50
CA HIS A 31 1.64 4.72 10.43
C HIS A 31 2.41 6.04 10.57
N SER A 32 2.46 6.81 9.49
CA SER A 32 3.05 8.15 9.46
C SER A 32 2.05 9.20 8.99
N ALA A 33 2.43 10.47 9.05
CA ALA A 33 1.63 11.56 8.51
C ALA A 33 1.28 11.34 7.03
N LYS A 34 2.20 10.79 6.23
CA LYS A 34 2.04 10.65 4.76
C LYS A 34 1.66 9.25 4.30
N VAL A 35 1.95 8.21 5.07
CA VAL A 35 1.81 6.82 4.64
C VAL A 35 1.20 5.99 5.76
N LEU A 36 0.12 5.28 5.46
CA LEU A 36 -0.37 4.17 6.25
C LEU A 36 0.38 2.91 5.84
N ARG A 37 0.78 2.11 6.82
CA ARG A 37 1.70 0.99 6.66
C ARG A 37 1.07 -0.26 7.22
N TYR A 38 1.08 -1.33 6.44
CA TYR A 38 0.49 -2.59 6.77
C TYR A 38 1.47 -3.72 6.51
N ARG A 39 1.26 -4.84 7.20
CA ARG A 39 1.99 -6.09 6.98
C ARG A 39 0.98 -7.19 6.78
N THR A 40 1.29 -8.10 5.88
CA THR A 40 0.51 -9.32 5.66
C THR A 40 1.03 -10.41 6.60
N ARG A 41 0.24 -11.44 6.87
CA ARG A 41 0.68 -12.60 7.68
C ARG A 41 1.92 -13.32 7.13
N CYS A 42 2.15 -13.25 5.81
CA CYS A 42 3.33 -13.82 5.17
C CYS A 42 4.57 -12.89 5.19
N GLY A 43 4.49 -11.75 5.90
CA GLY A 43 5.59 -10.82 6.08
C GLY A 43 5.77 -9.81 4.94
N GLN A 44 4.97 -9.88 3.87
CA GLN A 44 4.97 -8.83 2.83
C GLN A 44 4.36 -7.53 3.38
N GLU A 45 4.91 -6.39 2.99
CA GLU A 45 4.38 -5.09 3.41
C GLU A 45 3.49 -4.49 2.33
N ILE A 46 2.56 -3.64 2.78
CA ILE A 46 1.67 -2.88 1.91
C ILE A 46 1.65 -1.45 2.43
N ALA A 47 1.66 -0.46 1.55
CA ALA A 47 1.60 0.93 1.96
C ALA A 47 0.51 1.69 1.21
N VAL A 48 -0.19 2.56 1.93
CA VAL A 48 -1.13 3.53 1.36
C VAL A 48 -0.56 4.93 1.58
N GLU A 49 -0.13 5.57 0.51
CA GLU A 49 0.23 6.98 0.54
C GLU A 49 -1.02 7.85 0.49
N LYS A 50 -1.12 8.73 1.48
CA LYS A 50 -2.19 9.72 1.60
C LYS A 50 -1.92 10.84 0.61
N ARG A 51 -2.94 11.24 -0.14
CA ARG A 51 -2.87 12.32 -1.13
C ARG A 51 -4.07 13.25 -0.99
N VAL A 52 -3.93 14.45 -1.53
CA VAL A 52 -5.08 15.29 -1.85
C VAL A 52 -5.76 14.65 -3.06
N GLY A 53 -6.89 13.97 -2.82
CA GLY A 53 -7.60 13.16 -3.81
C GLY A 53 -7.35 11.65 -3.64
N ALA A 54 -7.28 10.94 -4.76
CA ALA A 54 -7.16 9.48 -4.78
C ALA A 54 -5.86 9.01 -4.08
N PRO A 55 -5.97 8.16 -3.05
CA PRO A 55 -4.80 7.57 -2.40
C PRO A 55 -4.05 6.63 -3.34
N VAL A 56 -2.79 6.37 -3.00
CA VAL A 56 -1.92 5.51 -3.81
C VAL A 56 -1.51 4.30 -2.98
N LEU A 57 -1.74 3.11 -3.54
CA LEU A 57 -1.42 1.83 -2.95
C LEU A 57 -0.09 1.31 -3.51
N TYR A 58 0.75 0.76 -2.65
CA TYR A 58 2.05 0.23 -3.01
C TYR A 58 2.19 -1.23 -2.59
N PHE A 59 2.77 -2.02 -3.48
CA PHE A 59 3.20 -3.39 -3.26
C PHE A 59 4.64 -3.56 -3.75
N THR A 60 5.32 -4.63 -3.33
CA THR A 60 6.54 -5.07 -4.03
C THR A 60 6.19 -5.49 -5.45
N ARG A 61 7.06 -5.21 -6.43
CA ARG A 61 6.80 -5.62 -7.82
C ARG A 61 6.58 -7.13 -7.92
N SER A 62 7.37 -7.93 -7.20
CA SER A 62 7.24 -9.39 -7.14
C SER A 62 5.88 -9.87 -6.61
N ALA A 63 5.18 -9.07 -5.82
CA ALA A 63 3.84 -9.42 -5.34
C ALA A 63 2.73 -9.06 -6.36
N ALA A 64 3.00 -8.13 -7.27
CA ALA A 64 1.99 -7.47 -8.10
C ALA A 64 2.09 -7.80 -9.60
N GLU A 65 3.31 -8.00 -10.12
CA GLU A 65 3.58 -8.24 -11.54
C GLU A 65 2.83 -9.47 -12.05
N GLY A 66 2.09 -9.31 -13.15
CA GLY A 66 1.23 -10.33 -13.75
C GLY A 66 -0.09 -10.57 -13.00
N ARG A 67 -0.30 -9.96 -11.82
CA ARG A 67 -1.49 -10.17 -10.98
C ARG A 67 -2.45 -8.99 -10.96
N ILE A 68 -1.93 -7.78 -11.16
CA ILE A 68 -2.72 -6.55 -11.16
C ILE A 68 -2.47 -5.70 -12.41
N ASP A 69 -1.85 -6.25 -13.45
CA ASP A 69 -1.46 -5.52 -14.65
C ASP A 69 -2.67 -4.90 -15.37
N ASP A 70 -3.82 -5.56 -15.31
CA ASP A 70 -5.10 -5.07 -15.83
C ASP A 70 -5.63 -3.84 -15.08
N LEU A 71 -5.14 -3.59 -13.87
CA LEU A 71 -5.41 -2.38 -13.09
C LEU A 71 -4.47 -1.22 -13.45
N SER A 72 -3.57 -1.40 -14.41
CA SER A 72 -2.61 -0.39 -14.91
C SER A 72 -1.75 0.24 -13.79
N PRO A 73 -1.00 -0.56 -13.00
CA PRO A 73 -0.07 -0.02 -12.01
C PRO A 73 1.13 0.65 -12.69
N ASP A 74 1.68 1.68 -12.05
CA ASP A 74 2.99 2.22 -12.42
C ASP A 74 4.09 1.37 -11.78
N TRP A 75 5.07 0.95 -12.59
CA TRP A 75 6.22 0.18 -12.11
C TRP A 75 7.37 1.12 -11.74
N LEU A 76 7.71 1.16 -10.46
CA LEU A 76 8.80 1.99 -9.96
C LEU A 76 10.10 1.17 -9.87
N PRO A 77 11.20 1.60 -10.52
CA PRO A 77 12.48 0.91 -10.46
C PRO A 77 13.06 0.95 -9.05
N ALA A 78 13.86 -0.04 -8.67
CA ALA A 78 14.53 -0.07 -7.37
C ALA A 78 15.36 1.20 -7.13
N GLY A 79 15.31 1.71 -5.91
CA GLY A 79 16.08 2.88 -5.51
C GLY A 79 15.40 3.70 -4.44
N ARG A 80 16.13 4.69 -3.92
CA ARG A 80 15.66 5.61 -2.86
C ARG A 80 15.20 6.97 -3.40
N SER A 81 15.71 7.37 -4.56
CA SER A 81 15.39 8.63 -5.23
C SER A 81 14.02 8.58 -5.92
N GLY A 82 13.30 9.71 -5.92
CA GLY A 82 12.00 9.85 -6.60
C GLY A 82 10.82 9.14 -5.92
N ARG A 83 11.03 8.57 -4.73
CA ARG A 83 10.02 7.85 -3.96
C ARG A 83 9.77 8.53 -2.61
N ASN A 84 8.59 8.33 -2.05
CA ASN A 84 8.29 8.79 -0.70
C ASN A 84 9.20 8.07 0.31
N SER A 85 10.03 8.82 1.03
CA SER A 85 11.01 8.26 1.97
C SER A 85 10.39 7.40 3.07
N ASN A 86 9.10 7.61 3.38
CA ASN A 86 8.37 6.77 4.34
C ASN A 86 8.19 5.31 3.86
N LEU A 87 8.32 5.05 2.56
CA LEU A 87 8.31 3.70 1.98
C LEU A 87 9.63 2.97 2.23
N ASN A 88 10.75 3.68 2.38
CA ASN A 88 12.06 3.04 2.63
C ASN A 88 12.22 2.52 4.08
N VAL A 89 11.29 2.89 4.95
CA VAL A 89 11.16 2.35 6.31
C VAL A 89 10.66 0.89 6.28
N LEU A 90 9.92 0.52 5.23
CA LEU A 90 9.40 -0.82 5.02
C LEU A 90 10.50 -1.73 4.45
N GLU A 91 10.76 -2.84 5.15
CA GLU A 91 11.90 -3.73 4.93
C GLU A 91 11.84 -4.41 3.55
N THR A 92 10.65 -4.85 3.15
CA THR A 92 10.37 -5.48 1.86
C THR A 92 10.35 -4.47 0.71
N PHE A 93 10.23 -3.17 1.00
CA PHE A 93 10.21 -2.11 -0.03
C PHE A 93 11.56 -1.46 -0.25
N ARG A 94 12.39 -1.39 0.79
CA ARG A 94 13.69 -0.74 0.75
C ARG A 94 14.56 -1.32 -0.36
N ASP A 95 15.02 -0.44 -1.25
CA ASP A 95 15.89 -0.79 -2.37
C ASP A 95 15.28 -1.89 -3.30
N ARG A 96 13.95 -2.04 -3.31
CA ARG A 96 13.21 -2.98 -4.18
C ARG A 96 12.36 -2.27 -5.23
N PRO A 97 12.11 -2.88 -6.40
CA PRO A 97 11.13 -2.37 -7.34
C PRO A 97 9.72 -2.50 -6.76
N LEU A 98 8.87 -1.49 -7.00
CA LEU A 98 7.53 -1.41 -6.42
C LEU A 98 6.48 -1.30 -7.52
N ALA A 99 5.29 -1.80 -7.23
CA ALA A 99 4.07 -1.48 -7.96
C ALA A 99 3.39 -0.31 -7.26
N ARG A 100 2.98 0.70 -8.03
CA ARG A 100 2.24 1.86 -7.55
C ARG A 100 0.88 1.91 -8.24
N LEU A 101 -0.19 1.77 -7.48
CA LEU A 101 -1.55 1.77 -8.00
C LEU A 101 -2.34 2.96 -7.44
N ARG A 102 -2.85 3.82 -8.32
CA ARG A 102 -3.79 4.88 -7.91
C ARG A 102 -5.16 4.26 -7.67
N VAL A 103 -5.70 4.46 -6.47
CA VAL A 103 -7.00 3.88 -6.10
C VAL A 103 -8.10 4.92 -6.30
N THR A 104 -8.85 4.78 -7.40
CA THR A 104 -10.02 5.62 -7.68
C THR A 104 -11.30 5.06 -7.07
N THR A 105 -11.38 3.75 -6.89
CA THR A 105 -12.52 3.05 -6.29
C THR A 105 -12.08 2.00 -5.28
N LEU A 106 -12.93 1.71 -4.30
CA LEU A 106 -12.66 0.66 -3.31
C LEU A 106 -12.56 -0.74 -3.96
N GLY A 107 -13.31 -0.98 -5.04
CA GLY A 107 -13.28 -2.24 -5.79
C GLY A 107 -11.91 -2.51 -6.43
N THR A 108 -11.26 -1.48 -7.00
CA THR A 108 -9.89 -1.58 -7.53
C THR A 108 -8.90 -2.00 -6.44
N ALA A 109 -8.99 -1.39 -5.26
CA ALA A 109 -8.11 -1.75 -4.16
C ALA A 109 -8.39 -3.14 -3.59
N ARG A 110 -9.67 -3.56 -3.52
CA ARG A 110 -10.03 -4.92 -3.12
C ARG A 110 -9.42 -5.95 -4.05
N LYS A 111 -9.60 -5.78 -5.36
CA LYS A 111 -9.05 -6.68 -6.38
C LYS A 111 -7.52 -6.75 -6.29
N ALA A 112 -6.86 -5.60 -6.16
CA ALA A 112 -5.41 -5.56 -6.01
C ALA A 112 -4.93 -6.28 -4.75
N LEU A 113 -5.63 -6.06 -3.63
CA LEU A 113 -5.33 -6.71 -2.36
C LEU A 113 -5.49 -8.23 -2.44
N ASP A 114 -6.61 -8.70 -2.99
CA ASP A 114 -6.88 -10.13 -3.11
C ASP A 114 -5.85 -10.84 -4.01
N ALA A 115 -5.41 -10.17 -5.08
CA ALA A 115 -4.40 -10.68 -5.99
C ALA A 115 -2.98 -10.69 -5.36
N CYS A 116 -2.62 -9.66 -4.59
CA CYS A 116 -1.26 -9.51 -4.05
C CYS A 116 -1.06 -10.17 -2.68
N VAL A 117 -2.13 -10.50 -1.96
CA VAL A 117 -2.12 -11.04 -0.58
C VAL A 117 -2.72 -12.46 -0.54
N SER A 118 -2.49 -13.25 -1.60
CA SER A 118 -2.89 -14.67 -1.60
C SER A 118 -2.17 -15.46 -0.50
N ARG A 119 -2.84 -16.52 -0.03
CA ARG A 119 -2.59 -17.29 1.20
C ARG A 119 -1.17 -17.79 1.39
#